data_AF-A0A453N9N5-F1
#
_entry.id   AF-A0A453N9N5-F1
#
_cell.length_a   1.000
_cell.length_b   1.000
_cell.length_c   1.000
_cell.angle_alpha   90.00
_cell.angle_beta   90.00
_cell.angle_gamma   90.00
#
_symmetry.space_group_name_H-M   'P 1'
#
loop_
_entity.id
_entity.type
_entity.pdbx_description
1 polymer ?
#
loop_
_entity_poly.entity_id
_entity_poly.type
_entity_poly.pdbx_seq_one_letter_code
_entity_poly.pdbx_strand_id
1 'polypeptide(L)'
;DPNWSNFLYDDSERQFNLIDFGAAREFPKKFVDDYLRMVVACANRDRAGVLEMSRRLGFLTGEEPEVMLDAHVEAAFIVGVPFATPGGHDFRANNITHSVSNLGATMLKYRLTPPPDEVYSLHRKLSGAFLACIKIGAVVPCREMLFKVYEQYDFSDDHLEVLSNTG
;
A
#
# COMPACT_ATOMS: atom_id res chain seq x y z
N ASP A 1 -13.25 4.15 1.33
CA ASP A 1 -13.35 4.50 2.76
C ASP A 1 -13.36 3.23 3.62
N PRO A 2 -12.60 3.11 4.72
CA PRO A 2 -12.74 2.01 5.68
C PRO A 2 -13.88 2.25 6.68
N ASN A 3 -15.02 2.75 6.22
CA ASN A 3 -16.19 2.88 7.07
C ASN A 3 -16.78 1.49 7.34
N TRP A 4 -16.80 1.10 8.61
CA TRP A 4 -17.27 -0.19 9.09
C TRP A 4 -18.76 -0.44 8.84
N SER A 5 -19.55 0.63 8.76
CA SER A 5 -20.95 0.51 8.38
C SER A 5 -21.15 0.01 6.95
N ASN A 6 -20.09 -0.07 6.14
CA ASN A 6 -20.16 -0.54 4.76
C ASN A 6 -20.15 -2.07 4.63
N PHE A 7 -20.05 -2.78 5.77
CA PHE A 7 -20.00 -4.24 5.82
C PHE A 7 -21.14 -4.78 6.69
N LEU A 8 -21.95 -5.68 6.15
CA LEU A 8 -22.90 -6.50 6.89
C LEU A 8 -22.36 -7.92 6.98
N TYR A 9 -22.15 -8.43 8.18
CA TYR A 9 -21.78 -9.82 8.38
C TYR A 9 -23.04 -10.68 8.41
N ASP A 10 -23.15 -11.60 7.45
CA ASP A 10 -24.15 -12.66 7.46
C ASP A 10 -23.58 -13.86 8.22
N ASP A 11 -24.12 -14.12 9.41
CA ASP A 11 -23.66 -15.23 10.25
C ASP A 11 -24.04 -16.60 9.68
N SER A 12 -25.16 -16.69 8.95
CA SER A 12 -25.66 -17.94 8.39
C SER A 12 -24.80 -18.42 7.23
N GLU A 13 -24.33 -17.50 6.40
CA GLU A 13 -23.47 -17.80 5.25
C GLU A 13 -21.97 -17.60 5.56
N ARG A 14 -21.65 -16.99 6.71
CA ARG A 14 -20.31 -16.55 7.10
C ARG A 14 -19.65 -15.64 6.07
N GLN A 15 -20.44 -14.75 5.48
CA GLN A 15 -20.02 -13.83 4.43
C GLN A 15 -20.12 -12.37 4.87
N PHE A 16 -19.29 -11.51 4.27
CA PHE A 16 -19.41 -10.07 4.41
C PHE A 16 -20.05 -9.49 3.15
N ASN A 17 -21.20 -8.84 3.33
CA ASN A 17 -21.89 -8.09 2.28
C ASN A 17 -21.40 -6.65 2.27
N LEU A 18 -20.89 -6.19 1.13
CA LEU A 18 -20.46 -4.81 0.89
C LEU A 18 -21.65 -3.98 0.42
N ILE A 19 -22.06 -2.97 1.19
CA ILE A 19 -23.27 -2.18 0.89
C ILE A 19 -23.01 -0.78 0.34
N ASP A 20 -21.75 -0.35 0.30
CA ASP A 20 -21.39 1.01 -0.15
C ASP A 20 -20.13 1.00 -1.02
N PHE A 21 -20.30 1.51 -2.24
CA PHE A 21 -19.27 1.69 -3.26
C PHE A 21 -19.08 3.17 -3.62
N GLY A 22 -19.68 4.12 -2.89
CA GLY A 22 -19.68 5.55 -3.21
C GLY A 22 -18.31 6.23 -3.19
N ALA A 23 -17.29 5.56 -2.64
CA ALA A 23 -15.89 6.00 -2.64
C ALA A 23 -14.99 5.11 -3.52
N ALA A 24 -15.55 4.33 -4.44
CA ALA A 24 -14.77 3.60 -5.44
C ALA A 24 -13.98 4.59 -6.31
N ARG A 25 -12.72 4.25 -6.56
CA ARG A 25 -11.84 5.03 -7.44
C ARG A 25 -11.16 4.09 -8.41
N GLU A 26 -11.07 4.52 -9.66
CA GLU A 26 -10.22 3.89 -10.65
C GLU A 26 -8.79 4.37 -10.46
N PHE A 27 -7.83 3.46 -10.64
CA PHE A 27 -6.41 3.76 -10.59
C PHE A 27 -5.80 3.35 -11.93
N PRO A 28 -4.97 4.20 -12.57
CA PRO A 28 -4.28 3.82 -13.79
C PRO A 28 -3.42 2.57 -13.58
N LYS A 29 -3.38 1.67 -14.56
CA LYS A 29 -2.62 0.41 -14.48
C LYS A 29 -1.17 0.64 -14.04
N LYS A 30 -0.46 1.56 -14.69
CA LYS A 30 0.92 1.93 -14.35
C LYS A 30 1.08 2.31 -12.87
N PHE A 31 0.10 3.00 -12.28
CA PHE A 31 0.15 3.37 -10.87
C PHE A 31 0.00 2.13 -9.97
N VAL A 32 -0.92 1.22 -10.30
CA VAL A 32 -1.11 -0.03 -9.56
C VAL A 32 0.12 -0.92 -9.65
N ASP A 33 0.68 -1.06 -10.85
CA ASP A 33 1.94 -1.75 -11.15
C ASP A 33 3.10 -1.25 -10.25
N ASP A 34 3.35 0.06 -10.26
CA ASP A 34 4.42 0.68 -9.49
C ASP A 34 4.15 0.59 -7.98
N TYR A 35 2.89 0.66 -7.57
CA TYR A 35 2.48 0.53 -6.16
C TYR A 35 2.65 -0.91 -5.65
N LEU A 36 2.32 -1.93 -6.43
CA LEU A 36 2.56 -3.32 -6.05
C LEU A 36 4.06 -3.61 -5.89
N ARG A 37 4.89 -3.11 -6.80
CA ARG A 37 6.36 -3.20 -6.69
C ARG A 37 6.88 -2.48 -5.45
N MET A 38 6.33 -1.30 -5.13
CA MET A 38 6.63 -0.59 -3.88
C MET A 38 6.34 -1.45 -2.65
N VAL A 39 5.14 -2.04 -2.56
CA VAL A 39 4.76 -2.85 -1.39
C VAL A 39 5.67 -4.08 -1.24
N VAL A 40 6.06 -4.73 -2.35
CA VAL A 40 7.04 -5.82 -2.33
C VAL A 40 8.42 -5.34 -1.87
N ALA A 41 8.89 -4.17 -2.32
CA ALA A 41 10.14 -3.59 -1.86
C ALA A 41 10.11 -3.31 -0.35
N CYS A 42 9.00 -2.77 0.17
CA CYS A 42 8.80 -2.57 1.61
C CYS A 42 8.84 -3.91 2.37
N ALA A 43 8.13 -4.93 1.86
CA ALA A 43 8.07 -6.26 2.47
C ALA A 43 9.45 -6.95 2.54
N ASN A 44 10.30 -6.72 1.55
CA ASN A 44 11.63 -7.30 1.47
C ASN A 44 12.74 -6.41 2.06
N ARG A 45 12.39 -5.27 2.66
CA ARG A 45 13.33 -4.25 3.16
C ARG A 45 14.34 -3.79 2.09
N ASP A 46 13.90 -3.70 0.84
CA ASP A 46 14.72 -3.25 -0.28
C ASP A 46 14.71 -1.72 -0.36
N ARG A 47 15.77 -1.10 0.16
CA ARG A 47 15.93 0.37 0.14
C ARG A 47 15.96 0.92 -1.29
N ALA A 48 16.65 0.24 -2.20
CA ALA A 48 16.80 0.72 -3.57
C ALA A 48 15.45 0.69 -4.30
N GLY A 49 14.72 -0.43 -4.19
CA GLY A 49 13.38 -0.58 -4.74
C GLY A 49 12.38 0.44 -4.16
N VAL A 50 12.43 0.71 -2.85
CA VAL A 50 11.59 1.75 -2.22
C VAL A 50 11.90 3.12 -2.81
N LEU A 51 13.16 3.51 -2.95
CA LEU A 51 13.51 4.82 -3.50
C LEU A 51 13.13 4.95 -4.99
N GLU A 52 13.38 3.91 -5.78
CA GLU A 52 13.03 3.90 -7.20
C GLU A 52 11.51 4.04 -7.40
N MET A 53 10.72 3.18 -6.75
CA MET A 53 9.27 3.23 -6.89
C MET A 53 8.69 4.52 -6.32
N SER A 54 9.30 5.08 -5.27
CA SER A 54 8.84 6.34 -4.67
C SER A 54 8.99 7.50 -5.63
N ARG A 55 10.03 7.50 -6.46
CA ARG A 55 10.21 8.49 -7.52
C ARG A 55 9.20 8.29 -8.65
N ARG A 56 9.00 7.04 -9.10
CA ARG A 56 8.03 6.71 -10.16
C ARG A 56 6.58 7.04 -9.77
N LEU A 57 6.26 6.86 -8.49
CA LEU A 57 4.95 7.19 -7.89
C LEU A 57 4.84 8.67 -7.50
N GLY A 58 5.88 9.48 -7.67
CA GLY A 58 5.85 10.92 -7.35
C GLY A 58 5.87 11.25 -5.85
N PHE A 59 6.25 10.31 -4.98
CA PHE A 59 6.43 10.58 -3.54
C PHE A 59 7.74 11.34 -3.26
N LEU A 60 8.72 11.15 -4.13
CA LEU A 60 10.04 11.77 -4.08
C LEU A 60 10.35 12.37 -5.45
N THR A 61 10.98 13.54 -5.44
CA THR A 61 11.50 14.21 -6.63
C THR A 61 12.87 13.62 -7.03
N GLY A 62 13.62 13.09 -6.06
CA GLY A 62 15.00 12.65 -6.23
C GLY A 62 16.04 13.66 -5.76
N GLU A 63 15.62 14.86 -5.35
CA GLU A 63 16.49 15.94 -4.86
C GLU A 63 16.41 16.11 -3.34
N GLU A 64 15.66 15.25 -2.64
CA GLU A 64 15.53 15.31 -1.20
C GLU A 64 16.87 15.05 -0.49
N PRO A 65 17.14 15.71 0.66
CA PRO A 65 18.33 15.43 1.45
C PRO A 65 18.27 14.01 2.04
N GLU A 66 19.43 13.40 2.31
CA GLU A 66 19.54 12.02 2.81
C GLU A 66 18.67 11.76 4.05
N VAL A 67 18.58 12.74 4.97
CA VAL A 67 17.72 12.64 6.17
C VAL A 67 16.24 12.43 5.86
N MET A 68 15.75 12.97 4.74
CA MET A 68 14.40 12.74 4.26
C MET A 68 14.29 11.34 3.65
N LEU A 69 15.26 10.96 2.80
CA LEU A 69 15.29 9.64 2.16
C LEU A 69 15.29 8.52 3.18
N ASP A 70 16.11 8.64 4.23
CA ASP A 70 16.17 7.66 5.33
C ASP A 70 14.86 7.60 6.11
N ALA A 71 14.27 8.76 6.45
CA ALA A 71 12.98 8.80 7.14
C ALA A 71 11.86 8.19 6.28
N HIS A 72 11.87 8.41 4.97
CA HIS A 72 10.90 7.86 4.04
C HIS A 72 11.05 6.34 3.89
N VAL A 73 12.28 5.84 3.73
CA VAL A 73 12.57 4.41 3.66
C VAL A 73 12.19 3.70 4.96
N GLU A 74 12.52 4.27 6.11
CA GLU A 74 12.16 3.66 7.39
C GLU A 74 10.63 3.64 7.59
N ALA A 75 9.93 4.71 7.23
CA ALA A 75 8.46 4.72 7.26
C ALA A 75 7.87 3.64 6.35
N ALA A 76 8.43 3.45 5.15
CA ALA A 76 8.02 2.43 4.21
C ALA A 76 8.26 1.01 4.77
N PHE A 77 9.40 0.76 5.41
CA PHE A 77 9.69 -0.53 6.06
C PHE A 77 8.79 -0.82 7.25
N ILE A 78 8.47 0.19 8.07
CA ILE A 78 7.52 0.04 9.18
C ILE A 78 6.14 -0.38 8.66
N VAL A 79 5.65 0.26 7.59
CA VAL A 79 4.38 -0.14 6.94
C VAL A 79 4.49 -1.52 6.29
N GLY A 80 5.67 -1.91 5.85
CA GLY A 80 5.98 -3.22 5.27
C GLY A 80 6.04 -4.38 6.27
N VAL A 81 6.16 -4.12 7.58
CA VAL A 81 6.34 -5.14 8.63
C VAL A 81 5.33 -6.30 8.54
N PRO A 82 4.01 -6.09 8.34
CA PRO A 82 3.07 -7.20 8.24
C PRO A 82 3.38 -8.18 7.11
N PHE A 83 4.05 -7.72 6.06
CA PHE A 83 4.38 -8.49 4.87
C PHE A 83 5.79 -9.10 4.90
N ALA A 84 6.58 -8.82 5.95
CA ALA A 84 8.00 -9.14 5.97
C ALA A 84 8.30 -10.63 6.21
N THR A 85 7.51 -11.29 7.05
CA THR A 85 7.74 -12.68 7.45
C THR A 85 6.58 -13.58 7.06
N PRO A 86 6.83 -14.83 6.62
CA PRO A 86 5.79 -15.84 6.47
C PRO A 86 5.09 -16.12 7.80
N GLY A 87 3.85 -16.56 7.73
CA GLY A 87 3.00 -16.86 8.88
C GLY A 87 2.08 -15.70 9.28
N GLY A 88 1.27 -15.97 10.29
CA GLY A 88 0.28 -15.01 10.78
C GLY A 88 0.91 -13.78 11.46
N HIS A 89 0.57 -12.59 10.97
CA HIS A 89 0.91 -11.33 11.62
C HIS A 89 -0.20 -10.91 12.61
N ASP A 90 0.16 -10.73 13.88
CA ASP A 90 -0.70 -10.11 14.89
C ASP A 90 -0.51 -8.59 14.90
N PHE A 91 -1.52 -7.88 14.42
CA PHE A 91 -1.49 -6.42 14.35
C PHE A 91 -1.54 -5.74 15.73
N ARG A 92 -1.90 -6.44 16.81
CA ARG A 92 -1.87 -5.90 18.18
C ARG A 92 -0.46 -5.90 18.77
N ALA A 93 0.42 -6.76 18.28
CA ALA A 93 1.78 -6.91 18.81
C ALA A 93 2.70 -5.73 18.47
N ASN A 94 2.40 -4.98 17.41
CA ASN A 94 3.24 -3.87 16.93
C ASN A 94 2.43 -2.59 16.75
N ASN A 95 2.89 -1.48 17.34
CA ASN A 95 2.26 -0.18 17.16
C ASN A 95 2.78 0.52 15.89
N ILE A 96 2.46 -0.06 14.73
CA ILE A 96 2.85 0.44 13.40
C ILE A 96 2.50 1.93 13.26
N THR A 97 1.30 2.34 13.69
CA THR A 97 0.80 3.72 13.60
C THR A 97 1.69 4.71 14.36
N HIS A 98 2.10 4.36 15.58
CA HIS A 98 2.97 5.22 16.39
C HIS A 98 4.37 5.30 15.78
N SER A 99 4.91 4.18 15.30
CA SER A 99 6.24 4.13 14.70
C SER A 99 6.36 5.02 13.45
N VAL A 100 5.34 5.04 12.58
CA VAL A 100 5.32 5.96 11.42
C VAL A 100 5.20 7.42 11.85
N SER A 101 4.38 7.71 12.87
CA SER A 101 4.14 9.08 13.33
C SER A 101 5.42 9.79 13.80
N ASN A 102 6.36 9.04 14.39
CA ASN A 102 7.65 9.57 14.83
C ASN A 102 8.52 10.11 13.69
N LEU A 103 8.33 9.61 12.47
CA LEU A 103 9.07 10.05 11.27
C LEU A 103 8.38 11.22 10.56
N GLY A 104 7.11 11.48 10.90
CA GLY A 104 6.27 12.48 10.25
C GLY A 104 6.84 13.90 10.32
N ALA A 105 7.47 14.29 11.45
CA ALA A 105 8.07 15.61 11.59
C ALA A 105 9.26 15.83 10.63
N THR A 106 10.12 14.83 10.48
CA THR A 106 11.25 14.88 9.53
C THR A 106 10.74 14.94 8.09
N MET A 107 9.78 14.07 7.75
CA MET A 107 9.21 14.05 6.41
C MET A 107 8.50 15.37 6.08
N LEU A 108 7.72 15.94 7.01
CA LEU A 108 7.04 17.22 6.81
C LEU A 108 8.03 18.38 6.61
N LYS A 109 9.16 18.35 7.32
CA LYS A 109 10.18 19.41 7.24
C LYS A 109 10.95 19.42 5.92
N TYR A 110 11.28 18.24 5.39
CA TYR A 110 12.24 18.11 4.28
C TYR A 110 11.64 17.63 2.96
N ARG A 111 10.36 17.26 2.92
CA ARG A 111 9.69 16.83 1.68
C ARG A 111 9.54 18.01 0.72
N LEU A 112 9.89 17.77 -0.55
CA LEU A 112 9.91 18.79 -1.60
C LEU A 112 8.60 18.86 -2.42
N THR A 113 7.83 17.76 -2.46
CA THR A 113 6.57 17.70 -3.20
C THR A 113 5.49 16.98 -2.39
N PRO A 114 4.22 17.41 -2.42
CA PRO A 114 3.13 16.59 -1.90
C PRO A 114 3.02 15.28 -2.71
N PRO A 115 2.69 14.14 -2.06
CA PRO A 115 2.33 12.93 -2.77
C PRO A 115 1.09 13.13 -3.66
N PRO A 116 0.92 12.33 -4.75
CA PRO A 116 -0.27 12.39 -5.60
C PRO A 116 -1.57 12.04 -4.88
N ASP A 117 -2.70 12.53 -5.36
CA ASP A 117 -4.02 12.34 -4.74
C ASP A 117 -4.45 10.86 -4.63
N GLU A 118 -4.02 10.04 -5.59
CA GLU A 118 -4.28 8.61 -5.66
C GLU A 118 -3.77 7.89 -4.40
N VAL A 119 -2.56 8.22 -3.95
CA VAL A 119 -1.92 7.50 -2.84
C VAL A 119 -2.63 7.73 -1.52
N TYR A 120 -3.18 8.92 -1.30
CA TYR A 120 -3.92 9.21 -0.07
C TYR A 120 -5.12 8.29 0.11
N SER A 121 -5.78 7.91 -0.99
CA SER A 121 -6.91 6.99 -0.95
C SER A 121 -6.47 5.56 -0.62
N LEU A 122 -5.37 5.09 -1.21
CA LEU A 122 -4.80 3.77 -0.90
C LEU A 122 -4.28 3.69 0.53
N HIS A 123 -3.50 4.69 0.97
CA HIS A 123 -2.98 4.74 2.33
C HIS A 123 -4.11 4.73 3.35
N ARG A 124 -5.19 5.50 3.15
CA ARG A 124 -6.37 5.45 4.02
C ARG A 124 -7.02 4.07 4.04
N LYS A 125 -7.12 3.39 2.89
CA LYS A 125 -7.71 2.05 2.81
C LYS A 125 -6.85 1.01 3.55
N LEU A 126 -5.53 1.06 3.36
CA LEU A 126 -4.58 0.17 4.04
C LEU A 126 -4.57 0.40 5.54
N SER A 127 -4.45 1.66 5.98
CA SER A 127 -4.50 2.02 7.41
C SER A 127 -5.82 1.58 8.06
N GLY A 128 -6.94 1.72 7.35
CA GLY A 128 -8.23 1.22 7.81
C GLY A 128 -8.25 -0.30 8.02
N ALA A 129 -7.67 -1.06 7.09
CA ALA A 129 -7.54 -2.52 7.21
C ALA A 129 -6.59 -2.94 8.35
N PHE A 130 -5.54 -2.17 8.63
CA PHE A 130 -4.66 -2.46 9.78
C PHE A 130 -5.39 -2.22 11.10
N LEU A 131 -6.03 -1.05 11.25
CA LEU A 131 -6.86 -0.74 12.42
C LEU A 131 -7.98 -1.76 12.61
N ALA A 132 -8.50 -2.31 11.51
CA ALA A 132 -9.46 -3.39 11.54
C ALA A 132 -8.93 -4.65 12.21
N CYS A 133 -7.78 -5.13 11.73
CA CYS A 133 -7.13 -6.30 12.28
C CYS A 133 -6.77 -6.09 13.77
N ILE A 134 -6.33 -4.88 14.16
CA ILE A 134 -6.08 -4.51 15.56
C ILE A 134 -7.36 -4.65 16.40
N LYS A 135 -8.48 -4.08 15.93
CA LYS A 135 -9.74 -4.04 16.67
C LYS A 135 -10.26 -5.45 16.94
N ILE A 136 -10.29 -6.31 15.91
CA ILE A 136 -10.83 -7.67 16.03
C ILE A 136 -9.82 -8.70 16.54
N GLY A 137 -8.52 -8.36 16.57
CA GLY A 137 -7.47 -9.30 16.99
C GLY A 137 -7.16 -10.35 15.95
N ALA A 138 -7.25 -9.98 14.68
CA ALA A 138 -6.96 -10.90 13.59
C ALA A 138 -5.46 -11.16 13.50
N VAL A 139 -5.14 -12.43 13.28
CA VAL A 139 -3.82 -12.91 12.90
C VAL A 139 -3.89 -13.28 11.42
N VAL A 140 -3.17 -12.56 10.57
CA VAL A 140 -3.36 -12.63 9.11
C VAL A 140 -2.04 -12.99 8.41
N PRO A 141 -2.00 -14.00 7.51
CA PRO A 141 -0.81 -14.34 6.73
C PRO A 141 -0.59 -13.33 5.60
N CYS A 142 -0.25 -12.09 5.96
CA CYS A 142 -0.20 -10.96 5.05
C CYS A 142 0.85 -11.14 3.95
N ARG A 143 2.01 -11.72 4.26
CA ARG A 143 3.06 -11.98 3.26
C ARG A 143 2.55 -12.91 2.17
N GLU A 144 2.00 -14.05 2.55
CA GLU A 144 1.46 -15.03 1.61
C GLU A 144 0.33 -14.44 0.76
N MET A 145 -0.55 -13.63 1.37
CA MET A 145 -1.58 -12.92 0.63
C MET A 145 -0.99 -11.95 -0.40
N LEU A 146 0.02 -11.16 -0.02
CA LEU A 146 0.70 -10.23 -0.93
C LEU A 146 1.34 -10.96 -2.11
N PHE A 147 2.15 -11.99 -1.83
CA PHE A 147 2.86 -12.71 -2.89
C PHE A 147 1.92 -13.51 -3.78
N LYS A 148 0.85 -14.09 -3.24
CA LYS A 148 -0.21 -14.71 -4.06
C LYS A 148 -0.83 -13.71 -5.02
N VAL A 149 -1.16 -12.50 -4.57
CA VAL A 149 -1.68 -11.44 -5.45
C VAL A 149 -0.63 -11.02 -6.48
N TYR A 150 0.61 -10.80 -6.04
CA TYR A 150 1.69 -10.34 -6.91
C TYR A 150 2.03 -11.34 -8.02
N GLU A 151 2.07 -12.64 -7.71
CA GLU A 151 2.34 -13.73 -8.67
C GLU A 151 1.21 -13.91 -9.69
N GLN A 152 -0.02 -13.60 -9.29
CA GLN A 152 -1.21 -13.68 -10.16
C GLN A 152 -1.48 -12.37 -10.91
N TYR A 153 -0.74 -11.30 -10.59
CA TYR A 153 -0.93 -9.99 -11.19
C TYR A 153 -0.24 -9.91 -12.56
N ASP A 154 -0.97 -9.45 -13.56
CA ASP A 154 -0.44 -9.25 -14.91
C ASP A 154 0.24 -7.88 -15.01
N PHE A 155 1.56 -7.90 -15.20
CA PHE A 155 2.38 -6.69 -15.40
C PHE A 155 2.58 -6.32 -16.88
N SER A 156 1.98 -7.05 -17.81
CA SER A 156 2.01 -6.67 -19.23
C SER A 156 1.16 -5.42 -19.47
N ASP A 157 1.63 -4.47 -20.28
CA ASP A 157 0.84 -3.31 -20.67
C ASP A 157 -0.24 -3.74 -21.68
N ASP A 158 -1.46 -3.20 -21.57
CA ASP A 158 -2.54 -3.31 -22.58
C ASP A 158 -2.21 -2.53 -23.89
N HIS A 159 -0.94 -2.47 -24.29
CA HIS A 159 -0.46 -1.84 -25.52
C HIS A 159 -0.08 -2.88 -26.59
N LEU A 160 -1.03 -3.75 -26.92
CA LEU A 160 -1.13 -4.55 -28.14
C LEU A 160 -2.63 -4.51 -28.48
N GLU A 161 -3.20 -3.90 -29.52
CA GLU A 161 -2.77 -3.55 -30.87
C GLU A 161 -3.55 -2.29 -31.34
N VAL A 162 -2.88 -1.23 -31.77
CA VAL A 162 -3.44 -0.29 -32.76
C VAL A 162 -2.36 0.00 -33.80
N LEU A 163 -1.92 -1.04 -34.51
CA LEU A 163 -1.21 -0.91 -35.78
C LEU A 163 -1.55 -2.10 -36.68
N SER A 164 -2.70 -2.04 -37.35
CA SER A 164 -2.90 -2.51 -38.75
C SER A 164 -4.39 -2.58 -39.09
N ASN A 165 -4.97 -1.43 -39.46
CA ASN A 165 -6.08 -1.38 -40.43
C ASN A 165 -6.34 0.06 -40.86
N THR A 166 -5.39 0.61 -41.61
CA THR A 166 -5.72 1.50 -42.73
C THR A 166 -5.48 0.68 -43.98
N GLY A 167 -6.59 0.23 -44.57
CA GLY A 167 -6.60 -0.40 -45.90
C GLY A 167 -6.41 0.61 -47.03
#